data_AF-A0A2V6FCR6-F1
#
_entry.id   AF-A0A2V6FCR6-F1
#
_cell.length_a   1.000
_cell.length_b   1.000
_cell.length_c   1.000
_cell.angle_alpha   90.00
_cell.angle_beta   90.00
_cell.angle_gamma   90.00
#
_symmetry.space_group_name_H-M   'P 1'
#
loop_
_entity.id
_entity.type
_entity.pdbx_description
1 polymer ?
#
loop_
_entity_poly.entity_id
_entity_poly.type
_entity_poly.pdbx_seq_one_letter_code
_entity_poly.pdbx_strand_id
1 'polypeptide(L)'
;MYFYKPSDFNLFSPSRIFCFVDHHEDDIRHVAFACILNADPPSDVWGSFPASRHTRRGAFSFVDGHVELHKWRDPRTVQPSIRRPRGDGEFGRGNNPDIAWVKDHATGLKPR
;
A
#
# COMPACT_ATOMS: atom_id res chain seq x y z
N MET A 1 12.42 -2.41 5.45
CA MET A 1 13.52 -3.05 4.70
C MET A 1 13.00 -3.34 3.31
N TYR A 2 13.64 -2.77 2.29
CA TYR A 2 13.30 -2.96 0.88
C TYR A 2 13.96 -4.24 0.37
N PHE A 3 13.35 -4.94 -0.59
CA PHE A 3 14.02 -6.03 -1.31
C PHE A 3 15.09 -5.42 -2.22
N TYR A 4 16.37 -5.68 -1.94
CA TYR A 4 17.49 -5.02 -2.63
C TYR A 4 18.00 -5.82 -3.82
N LYS A 5 17.86 -7.14 -3.79
CA LYS A 5 18.28 -8.04 -4.87
C LYS A 5 17.26 -9.17 -5.06
N PRO A 6 17.15 -9.78 -6.26
CA PRO A 6 16.19 -10.84 -6.52
C PRO A 6 16.28 -12.03 -5.56
N SER A 7 17.48 -12.34 -5.04
CA SER A 7 17.64 -13.42 -4.05
C SER A 7 17.03 -13.10 -2.68
N ASP A 8 16.71 -11.84 -2.38
CA ASP A 8 15.93 -11.50 -1.20
C ASP A 8 14.49 -12.03 -1.31
N PHE A 9 13.97 -12.25 -2.52
CA PHE A 9 12.68 -12.92 -2.72
C PHE A 9 12.69 -14.39 -2.31
N ASN A 10 13.86 -15.01 -2.12
CA ASN A 10 13.93 -16.38 -1.59
C ASN A 10 13.83 -16.40 -0.06
N LEU A 11 14.07 -15.27 0.61
CA LEU A 11 13.94 -15.14 2.07
C LEU A 11 12.48 -14.99 2.51
N PHE A 12 11.59 -14.68 1.56
CA PHE A 12 10.15 -14.46 1.77
C PHE A 12 9.38 -15.24 0.71
N SER A 13 8.07 -15.45 0.86
CA SER A 13 7.30 -16.05 -0.24
C SER A 13 7.11 -14.99 -1.33
N PRO A 14 7.49 -15.23 -2.60
CA PRO A 14 7.21 -14.30 -3.70
C PRO A 14 5.72 -13.95 -3.83
N SER A 15 4.85 -14.88 -3.43
CA SER A 15 3.39 -14.69 -3.36
C SER A 15 2.93 -13.69 -2.28
N ARG A 16 3.83 -13.17 -1.43
CA ARG A 16 3.50 -12.20 -0.37
C ARG A 16 4.06 -10.81 -0.67
N ILE A 17 4.78 -10.64 -1.77
CA ILE A 17 5.44 -9.39 -2.11
C ILE A 17 4.72 -8.77 -3.28
N PHE A 18 4.12 -7.59 -3.10
CA PHE A 18 3.47 -6.92 -4.22
C PHE A 18 4.48 -6.20 -5.12
N CYS A 19 4.16 -6.13 -6.42
CA CYS A 19 4.91 -5.41 -7.44
C CYS A 19 4.18 -4.14 -7.89
N PHE A 20 2.92 -4.27 -8.29
CA PHE A 20 2.08 -3.16 -8.73
C PHE A 20 0.83 -3.07 -7.86
N VAL A 21 0.34 -1.84 -7.73
CA VAL A 21 -0.88 -1.52 -7.00
C VAL A 21 -1.69 -0.50 -7.78
N ASP A 22 -3.01 -0.66 -7.73
CA ASP A 22 -3.92 0.32 -8.29
C ASP A 22 -4.01 1.58 -7.42
N HIS A 23 -3.67 2.72 -8.02
CA HIS A 23 -3.59 4.02 -7.38
C HIS A 23 -4.92 4.78 -7.51
N HIS A 24 -5.26 5.55 -6.47
CA HIS A 24 -6.44 6.40 -6.50
C HIS A 24 -6.26 7.52 -7.52
N GLU A 25 -7.24 7.71 -8.40
CA GLU A 25 -7.18 8.62 -9.55
C GLU A 25 -6.86 10.07 -9.19
N ASP A 26 -7.38 10.55 -8.05
CA ASP A 26 -7.14 11.90 -7.54
C ASP A 26 -5.74 12.11 -6.93
N ASP A 27 -4.95 11.04 -6.74
CA ASP A 27 -3.64 11.12 -6.07
C ASP A 27 -2.48 10.79 -7.02
N ILE A 28 -2.74 10.51 -8.30
CA ILE A 28 -1.72 10.23 -9.32
C ILE A 28 -0.86 11.47 -9.57
N ARG A 29 0.18 11.62 -8.76
CA ARG A 29 1.20 12.69 -8.84
C ARG A 29 2.60 12.14 -9.01
N HIS A 30 2.82 10.90 -8.59
CA HIS A 30 4.12 10.25 -8.57
C HIS A 30 4.04 8.87 -9.24
N VAL A 31 5.17 8.42 -9.77
CA VAL A 31 5.30 7.09 -10.42
C VAL A 31 5.45 5.95 -9.39
N ALA A 32 5.38 6.25 -8.11
CA ALA A 32 5.60 5.31 -7.02
C ALA A 32 4.46 5.38 -6.00
N PHE A 33 4.17 4.24 -5.39
CA PHE A 33 3.21 4.11 -4.29
C PHE A 33 3.97 4.02 -2.96
N ALA A 34 3.54 4.79 -1.95
CA ALA A 34 4.21 4.83 -0.66
C ALA A 34 3.26 4.74 0.54
N CYS A 35 3.71 4.02 1.57
CA CYS A 35 3.24 4.19 2.95
C CYS A 35 4.34 4.91 3.72
N ILE A 36 3.98 5.97 4.44
CA ILE A 36 4.93 6.67 5.31
C ILE A 36 4.80 6.04 6.69
N LEU A 37 5.87 5.39 7.14
CA LEU A 37 5.92 4.73 8.43
C LEU A 37 6.43 5.70 9.51
N ASN A 38 5.82 5.70 10.69
CA ASN A 38 6.17 6.58 11.81
C ASN A 38 6.22 8.09 11.43
N ALA A 39 5.24 8.59 10.69
CA ALA A 39 5.06 10.02 10.42
C ALA A 39 4.82 10.82 11.71
N ASP A 40 4.97 12.15 11.67
CA ASP A 40 4.69 13.07 12.81
C ASP A 40 3.26 13.66 12.71
N PRO A 41 2.45 13.70 13.79
CA PRO A 41 2.60 12.93 15.03
C PRO A 41 2.64 11.42 14.79
N PRO A 42 3.36 10.65 15.66
CA PRO A 42 3.69 9.24 15.47
C PRO A 42 2.54 8.37 14.97
N SER A 43 2.57 8.03 13.68
CA SER A 43 1.58 7.17 13.03
C SER A 43 2.09 6.64 11.69
N ASP A 44 1.69 5.43 11.31
CA ASP A 44 1.76 5.01 9.91
C ASP A 44 0.64 5.73 9.14
N VAL A 45 0.94 6.26 7.94
CA VAL A 45 -0.01 7.02 7.09
C VAL A 45 0.16 6.67 5.60
N TRP A 46 -0.87 6.93 4.81
CA TRP A 46 -0.77 6.85 3.35
C TRP A 46 0.09 8.00 2.82
N GLY A 47 1.17 7.67 2.12
CA GLY A 47 1.88 8.61 1.24
C GLY A 47 1.35 8.57 -0.19
N SER A 48 0.60 7.53 -0.53
CA SER A 48 -0.14 7.41 -1.77
C SER A 48 -1.47 6.70 -1.49
N PHE A 49 -2.57 7.20 -2.03
CA PHE A 49 -3.91 6.69 -1.78
C PHE A 49 -4.21 5.45 -2.62
N PRO A 50 -4.51 4.29 -2.03
CA PRO A 50 -4.92 3.14 -2.83
C PRO A 50 -6.30 3.37 -3.46
N ALA A 51 -6.52 2.81 -4.64
CA ALA A 51 -7.83 2.80 -5.26
C ALA A 51 -8.84 2.01 -4.40
N SER A 52 -10.08 2.48 -4.35
CA SER A 52 -11.18 1.80 -3.63
C SER A 52 -12.43 1.55 -4.48
N ARG A 53 -12.40 2.00 -5.75
CA ARG A 53 -13.53 2.01 -6.69
C ARG A 53 -14.05 0.61 -7.09
N HIS A 54 -13.28 -0.45 -6.85
CA HIS A 54 -13.70 -1.83 -7.10
C HIS A 54 -14.42 -2.46 -5.90
N THR A 55 -15.52 -1.85 -5.44
CA THR A 55 -16.30 -2.33 -4.28
C THR A 55 -15.45 -2.36 -3.00
N ARG A 56 -14.78 -1.25 -2.68
CA ARG A 56 -13.87 -1.10 -1.53
C ARG A 56 -12.64 -2.00 -1.65
N ARG A 57 -12.15 -2.23 -2.86
CA ARG A 57 -10.96 -3.06 -3.10
C ARG A 57 -9.89 -2.31 -3.87
N GLY A 58 -8.65 -2.63 -3.55
CA GLY A 58 -7.48 -2.30 -4.36
C GLY A 58 -6.93 -3.55 -5.02
N ALA A 59 -6.44 -3.40 -6.26
CA ALA A 59 -5.80 -4.48 -7.00
C ALA A 59 -4.29 -4.47 -6.73
N PHE A 60 -3.73 -5.63 -6.41
CA PHE A 60 -2.30 -5.85 -6.21
C PHE A 60 -1.82 -6.98 -7.09
N SER A 61 -0.72 -6.80 -7.80
CA SER A 61 0.01 -7.91 -8.42
C SER A 61 1.20 -8.29 -7.56
N PHE A 62 1.62 -9.56 -7.62
CA PHE A 62 2.69 -10.10 -6.78
C PHE A 62 3.88 -10.61 -7.59
N VAL A 63 5.01 -10.82 -6.91
CA VAL A 63 6.28 -11.22 -7.55
C VAL A 63 6.18 -12.59 -8.25
N ASP A 64 5.32 -13.50 -7.76
CA ASP A 64 5.04 -14.79 -8.41
C ASP A 64 4.07 -14.70 -9.61
N GLY A 65 3.55 -13.50 -9.91
CA GLY A 65 2.70 -13.22 -11.07
C GLY A 65 1.19 -13.29 -10.83
N HIS A 66 0.72 -13.63 -9.62
CA HIS A 66 -0.72 -13.60 -9.34
C HIS A 66 -1.23 -12.17 -9.04
N VAL A 67 -2.56 -12.04 -8.98
CA VAL A 67 -3.25 -10.79 -8.64
C VAL A 67 -4.26 -11.04 -7.53
N GLU A 68 -4.31 -10.15 -6.54
CA GLU A 68 -5.33 -10.13 -5.51
C GLU A 68 -6.16 -8.84 -5.56
N LEU A 69 -7.46 -8.96 -5.31
CA LEU A 69 -8.34 -7.84 -5.04
C LEU A 69 -8.56 -7.71 -3.53
N HIS A 70 -7.63 -7.03 -2.87
CA HIS A 70 -7.67 -6.83 -1.43
C HIS A 70 -8.83 -5.93 -1.02
N LYS A 71 -9.68 -6.38 -0.08
CA LYS A 71 -10.83 -5.61 0.42
C LYS A 71 -10.43 -4.76 1.63
N TRP A 72 -10.51 -3.45 1.45
CA TRP A 72 -10.24 -2.46 2.49
C TRP A 72 -11.21 -2.58 3.65
N ARG A 73 -10.65 -2.66 4.84
CA ARG A 73 -11.39 -2.81 6.10
C ARG A 73 -11.67 -1.46 6.73
N ASP A 74 -10.75 -0.52 6.57
CA ASP A 74 -10.85 0.79 7.18
C ASP A 74 -11.62 1.78 6.29
N PRO A 75 -12.67 2.45 6.80
CA PRO A 75 -13.39 3.46 6.03
C PRO A 75 -12.49 4.64 5.61
N ARG A 76 -11.39 4.92 6.34
CA ARG A 76 -10.43 5.96 5.98
C ARG A 76 -9.66 5.63 4.70
N THR A 77 -9.54 4.34 4.34
CA THR A 77 -8.93 3.88 3.09
C THR A 77 -9.92 3.92 1.92
N VAL A 78 -11.22 3.87 2.20
CA VAL A 78 -12.28 3.90 1.19
C VAL A 78 -12.71 5.34 0.91
N GLN A 79 -11.91 6.04 0.09
CA GLN A 79 -12.21 7.40 -0.35
C GLN A 79 -12.86 7.41 -1.74
N PRO A 80 -13.93 8.20 -1.96
CA PRO A 80 -14.45 8.46 -3.29
C PRO A 80 -13.59 9.49 -4.02
N SER A 81 -13.58 9.43 -5.36
CA SER A 81 -13.00 10.52 -6.15
C SER A 81 -13.86 11.78 -6.07
N ILE A 82 -13.17 12.89 -5.84
CA ILE A 82 -13.68 14.27 -5.90
C ILE A 82 -13.20 15.00 -7.16
N ARG A 83 -12.50 14.29 -8.07
CA ARG A 83 -11.98 14.78 -9.35
C ARG A 83 -11.06 16.00 -9.21
N ARG A 84 -10.26 16.01 -8.15
CA ARG A 84 -9.27 17.05 -7.86
C ARG A 84 -8.04 16.42 -7.21
N PRO A 85 -6.82 16.96 -7.46
CA PRO A 85 -5.62 16.47 -6.80
C PRO A 85 -5.77 16.48 -5.27
N ARG A 86 -5.43 15.35 -4.63
CA ARG A 86 -5.36 15.23 -3.17
C ARG A 86 -3.89 15.21 -2.72
N GLY A 87 -3.63 15.80 -1.56
CA GLY A 87 -2.30 15.81 -0.95
C GLY A 87 -2.02 14.59 -0.06
N ASP A 88 -0.76 14.45 0.34
CA ASP A 88 -0.25 13.36 1.17
C ASP A 88 -0.80 13.41 2.61
N GLY A 89 -0.93 12.25 3.27
CA GLY A 89 -0.91 12.17 4.74
C GLY A 89 -2.16 12.62 5.53
N GLU A 90 -3.22 13.09 4.89
CA GLU A 90 -4.45 13.51 5.62
C GLU A 90 -5.33 12.34 6.08
N PHE A 91 -5.28 11.19 5.39
CA PHE A 91 -6.16 10.05 5.67
C PHE A 91 -5.34 8.81 6.01
N GLY A 92 -5.81 8.03 6.99
CA GLY A 92 -5.17 6.80 7.44
C GLY A 92 -4.36 6.91 8.73
N ARG A 93 -4.20 8.11 9.30
CA ARG A 93 -3.60 8.31 10.64
C ARG A 93 -4.28 7.46 11.70
N GLY A 94 -3.49 6.94 12.64
CA GLY A 94 -3.86 5.97 13.67
C GLY A 94 -3.57 4.53 13.25
N ASN A 95 -4.07 3.57 14.03
CA ASN A 95 -3.88 2.13 13.76
C ASN A 95 -4.76 1.65 12.58
N ASN A 96 -4.44 2.05 11.35
CA ASN A 96 -5.15 1.61 10.15
C ASN A 96 -4.70 0.18 9.75
N PRO A 97 -5.60 -0.83 9.81
CA PRO A 97 -5.26 -2.21 9.47
C PRO A 97 -4.91 -2.40 7.99
N ASP A 98 -5.37 -1.53 7.11
CA ASP A 98 -5.07 -1.61 5.68
C ASP A 98 -3.61 -1.20 5.40
N ILE A 99 -3.09 -0.19 6.11
CA ILE A 99 -1.66 0.17 6.03
C ILE A 99 -0.79 -0.96 6.58
N ALA A 100 -1.21 -1.59 7.67
CA ALA A 100 -0.52 -2.75 8.22
C ALA A 100 -0.46 -3.92 7.24
N TRP A 101 -1.55 -4.18 6.50
CA TRP A 101 -1.56 -5.20 5.45
C TRP A 101 -0.59 -4.85 4.33
N VAL A 102 -0.59 -3.61 3.82
CA VAL A 102 0.35 -3.20 2.77
C VAL A 102 1.80 -3.31 3.26
N LYS A 103 2.08 -2.93 4.51
CA LYS A 103 3.41 -3.04 5.12
C LYS A 103 3.91 -4.49 5.18
N ASP A 104 3.04 -5.44 5.51
CA ASP A 104 3.33 -6.89 5.52
C ASP A 104 3.65 -7.42 4.11
N HIS A 105 3.11 -6.79 3.05
CA HIS A 105 3.35 -7.20 1.66
C HIS A 105 4.37 -6.33 0.91
N ALA A 106 4.85 -5.24 1.54
CA ALA A 106 5.92 -4.37 1.03
C ALA A 106 7.28 -4.66 1.67
N THR A 107 7.29 -5.25 2.87
CA THR A 107 8.50 -5.38 3.68
C THR A 107 8.68 -6.80 4.18
N GLY A 108 9.94 -7.23 4.26
CA GLY A 108 10.33 -8.48 4.90
C GLY A 108 11.37 -8.24 5.99
N LEU A 109 11.21 -8.87 7.15
CA LEU A 109 12.24 -8.88 8.21
C LEU A 109 13.38 -9.79 7.78
N LYS A 110 14.53 -9.22 7.40
CA LYS A 110 15.72 -10.05 7.16
C LYS A 110 16.16 -10.66 8.51
N PRO A 111 16.30 -12.00 8.61
CA PRO A 111 16.88 -12.63 9.78
C PRO A 111 18.27 -12.05 10.04
N ARG A 112 18.63 -11.84 11.32
CA ARG A 112 19.94 -11.32 11.72
C ARG A 112 21.06 -12.32 11.42
#